data_AF-A0AAE1NEB5-F1
#
_entry.id   AF-A0AAE1NEB5-F1
#
_cell.length_a   1.000
_cell.length_b   1.000
_cell.length_c   1.000
_cell.angle_alpha   90.00
_cell.angle_beta   90.00
_cell.angle_gamma   90.00
#
_symmetry.space_group_name_H-M   'P 1'
#
loop_
_entity.id
_entity.type
_entity.pdbx_description
1 polymer ?
#
loop_
_entity_poly.entity_id
_entity_poly.type
_entity_poly.pdbx_seq_one_letter_code
_entity_poly.pdbx_strand_id
1 'polypeptide(L)'
;MSSLHTFLTLTLFFILTAVPPSLTFPCPSSGDINPCTCISAPGGLFPIDMKCPDDTTEEELTTAFQANFPYKQFRTFYMDGNQVIQTLSDMGNEVNFKEFKVDNGV
;
A
#
# COMPACT_ATOMS: atom_id res chain seq x y z
N MET A 1 53.14 -49.38 1.67
CA MET A 1 52.31 -49.05 2.87
C MET A 1 51.82 -47.63 2.69
N SER A 2 50.60 -47.47 2.17
CA SER A 2 49.98 -46.17 1.91
C SER A 2 49.00 -45.84 3.04
N SER A 3 49.19 -44.70 3.70
CA SER A 3 48.14 -44.12 4.55
C SER A 3 48.26 -42.60 4.50
N LEU A 4 47.68 -42.05 3.43
CA LEU A 4 47.55 -40.61 3.26
C LEU A 4 46.25 -40.15 3.93
N HIS A 5 46.49 -39.62 5.11
CA HIS A 5 45.76 -38.59 5.85
C HIS A 5 44.79 -37.70 5.05
N THR A 6 43.62 -37.53 5.68
CA THR A 6 42.93 -36.24 5.91
C THR A 6 41.86 -35.79 4.92
N PHE A 7 40.62 -35.87 5.42
CA PHE A 7 39.53 -34.87 5.40
C PHE A 7 39.54 -33.84 4.26
N LEU A 8 38.46 -33.82 3.46
CA LEU A 8 37.57 -32.66 3.38
C LEU A 8 36.30 -33.05 2.60
N THR A 9 35.25 -33.49 3.30
CA THR A 9 33.91 -33.53 2.70
C THR A 9 33.45 -32.10 2.53
N LEU A 10 33.66 -31.56 1.33
CA LEU A 10 33.16 -30.24 0.91
C LEU A 10 31.63 -30.35 0.77
N THR A 11 30.91 -30.33 1.88
CA THR A 11 29.45 -30.13 1.87
C THR A 11 29.20 -28.71 1.43
N LEU A 12 29.01 -28.56 0.13
CA LEU A 12 28.52 -27.36 -0.52
C LEU A 12 27.14 -27.07 0.06
N PHE A 13 27.10 -26.29 1.15
CA PHE A 13 25.87 -25.66 1.65
C PHE A 13 25.49 -24.62 0.60
N PHE A 14 24.81 -25.06 -0.46
CA PHE A 14 24.00 -24.20 -1.30
C PHE A 14 22.86 -23.70 -0.41
N ILE A 15 23.11 -22.59 0.30
CA ILE A 15 22.03 -21.86 0.95
C ILE A 15 21.22 -21.28 -0.21
N LEU A 16 20.14 -21.97 -0.58
CA LEU A 16 19.13 -21.46 -1.47
C LEU A 16 18.48 -20.28 -0.73
N THR A 17 18.98 -19.07 -0.96
CA THR A 17 18.34 -17.86 -0.45
C THR A 17 17.02 -17.71 -1.17
N ALA A 18 15.96 -18.28 -0.60
CA ALA A 18 14.60 -18.01 -1.03
C ALA A 18 14.37 -16.51 -0.83
N VAL A 19 14.41 -15.74 -1.92
CA VAL A 19 13.99 -14.35 -1.91
C VAL A 19 12.50 -14.39 -1.57
N PRO A 20 12.07 -13.83 -0.42
CA PRO A 20 10.66 -13.84 -0.07
C PRO A 20 9.86 -13.13 -1.19
N PRO A 21 8.68 -13.63 -1.55
CA PRO A 21 7.86 -12.96 -2.53
C PRO A 21 7.62 -11.52 -2.06
N SER A 22 7.95 -10.54 -2.91
CA SER A 22 7.59 -9.15 -2.68
C SER A 22 6.07 -9.07 -2.62
N LEU A 23 5.51 -8.83 -1.42
CA LEU A 23 4.08 -8.64 -1.22
C LEU A 23 3.63 -7.48 -2.12
N THR A 24 2.88 -7.80 -3.17
CA THR A 24 2.31 -6.82 -4.08
C THR A 24 0.87 -6.61 -3.66
N PHE A 25 0.56 -5.42 -3.16
CA PHE A 25 -0.80 -5.05 -2.80
C PHE A 25 -1.47 -4.47 -4.07
N PRO A 26 -2.48 -5.14 -4.65
CA PRO A 26 -3.10 -4.67 -5.88
C PRO A 26 -4.04 -3.52 -5.59
N CYS A 27 -4.07 -2.49 -6.42
CA CYS A 27 -5.09 -1.45 -6.30
C CYS A 27 -6.51 -2.03 -6.37
N PRO A 28 -7.48 -1.46 -5.63
CA PRO A 28 -8.89 -1.78 -5.80
C PRO A 28 -9.35 -1.47 -7.23
N SER A 29 -10.52 -1.98 -7.62
CA SER A 29 -11.06 -1.67 -8.95
C SER A 29 -11.34 -0.16 -9.06
N SER A 30 -11.08 0.42 -10.23
CA SER A 30 -11.28 1.86 -10.44
C SER A 30 -12.73 2.30 -10.29
N GLY A 31 -13.69 1.39 -10.47
CA GLY A 31 -15.11 1.67 -10.26
C GLY A 31 -15.47 1.80 -8.78
N ASP A 32 -14.82 1.01 -7.92
CA ASP A 32 -15.06 1.02 -6.47
C ASP A 32 -14.48 2.26 -5.79
N ILE A 33 -13.45 2.85 -6.37
CA ILE A 33 -12.74 4.00 -5.78
C ILE A 33 -13.04 5.33 -6.44
N ASN A 34 -13.97 5.38 -7.41
CA ASN A 34 -14.30 6.61 -8.12
C ASN A 34 -14.79 7.70 -7.11
N PRO A 35 -14.30 8.95 -7.20
CA PRO A 35 -13.45 9.55 -8.26
C PRO A 35 -11.94 9.45 -8.02
N CYS A 36 -11.51 8.73 -6.98
CA CYS A 36 -10.12 8.57 -6.62
C CYS A 36 -9.35 7.62 -7.54
N THR A 37 -8.02 7.74 -7.47
CA THR A 37 -7.04 6.91 -8.16
C THR A 37 -6.12 6.27 -7.15
N CYS A 38 -5.74 5.02 -7.41
CA CYS A 38 -4.84 4.27 -6.56
C CYS A 38 -3.46 4.14 -7.22
N ILE A 39 -2.41 4.34 -6.43
CA ILE A 39 -1.02 4.27 -6.86
C ILE A 39 -0.30 3.24 -5.98
N SER A 40 0.21 2.17 -6.60
CA SER A 40 1.09 1.23 -5.93
C SER A 40 2.52 1.76 -5.95
N ALA A 41 3.01 2.17 -4.79
CA ALA A 41 4.36 2.67 -4.62
C ALA A 41 5.33 1.54 -4.23
N PRO A 42 6.51 1.42 -4.84
CA PRO A 42 7.45 0.37 -4.46
C PRO A 42 7.94 0.55 -3.00
N GLY A 43 7.88 -0.52 -2.22
CA GLY A 43 8.44 -0.60 -0.86
C GLY A 43 7.48 -0.31 0.29
N GLY A 44 7.60 -1.09 1.36
CA GLY A 44 6.80 -0.98 2.60
C GLY A 44 5.78 -2.10 2.80
N LEU A 45 5.25 -2.23 4.02
CA LEU A 45 4.23 -3.23 4.37
C LEU A 45 2.84 -2.93 3.79
N PHE A 46 2.58 -1.66 3.44
CA PHE A 46 1.34 -1.20 2.80
C PHE A 46 1.73 -0.16 1.74
N PRO A 47 2.04 -0.57 0.50
CA PRO A 47 2.58 0.28 -0.54
C PRO A 47 1.51 1.05 -1.35
N ILE A 48 0.36 1.40 -0.76
CA ILE A 48 -0.79 1.88 -1.53
C ILE A 48 -1.15 3.30 -1.14
N ASP A 49 -1.04 4.21 -2.10
CA ASP A 49 -1.48 5.59 -1.97
C ASP A 49 -2.81 5.77 -2.72
N MET A 50 -3.68 6.61 -2.16
CA MET A 50 -4.94 7.01 -2.77
C MET A 50 -4.90 8.51 -3.05
N LYS A 51 -5.24 8.91 -4.27
CA LYS A 51 -5.31 10.31 -4.69
C LYS A 51 -6.70 10.63 -5.23
N CYS A 52 -7.36 11.63 -4.66
CA CYS A 52 -8.66 12.09 -5.12
C CYS A 52 -8.56 13.51 -5.71
N PRO A 53 -9.42 13.87 -6.68
CA PRO A 53 -9.56 15.24 -7.18
C PRO A 53 -9.89 16.26 -6.08
N ASP A 54 -9.62 17.53 -6.35
CA ASP A 54 -9.79 18.64 -5.40
C ASP A 54 -11.24 19.07 -5.22
N ASP A 55 -12.09 18.83 -6.22
CA ASP A 55 -13.52 19.06 -6.22
C ASP A 55 -14.33 17.90 -5.61
N THR A 56 -13.68 16.83 -5.17
CA THR A 56 -14.37 15.68 -4.55
C THR A 56 -15.00 16.08 -3.21
N THR A 57 -16.26 15.71 -3.04
CA THR A 57 -17.07 15.98 -1.86
C THR A 57 -16.94 14.90 -0.77
N GLU A 58 -17.36 15.21 0.45
CA GLU A 58 -17.43 14.24 1.55
C GLU A 58 -18.33 13.04 1.21
N GLU A 59 -19.43 13.28 0.51
CA GLU A 59 -20.39 12.24 0.11
C GLU A 59 -19.78 11.27 -0.91
N GLU A 60 -19.03 11.80 -1.88
CA GLU A 60 -18.30 10.98 -2.87
C GLU A 60 -17.18 10.17 -2.22
N LEU A 61 -16.41 10.78 -1.31
CA LEU A 61 -15.39 10.07 -0.54
C LEU A 61 -16.00 8.97 0.34
N THR A 62 -17.11 9.27 1.01
CA THR A 62 -17.82 8.30 1.84
C THR A 62 -18.31 7.11 1.02
N THR A 63 -18.88 7.39 -0.16
CA THR A 63 -19.32 6.35 -1.09
C THR A 63 -18.15 5.50 -1.56
N ALA A 64 -17.06 6.13 -2.01
CA ALA A 64 -15.87 5.43 -2.46
C ALA A 64 -15.27 4.54 -1.36
N PHE A 65 -15.24 5.01 -0.12
CA PHE A 65 -14.65 4.30 1.02
C PHE A 65 -15.55 3.27 1.70
N GLN A 66 -16.82 3.21 1.32
CA GLN A 66 -17.73 2.11 1.64
C GLN A 66 -17.66 0.94 0.67
N ALA A 67 -16.95 1.09 -0.46
CA ALA A 67 -16.79 0.01 -1.41
C ALA A 67 -16.01 -1.18 -0.82
N ASN A 68 -16.07 -2.32 -1.51
CA ASN A 68 -15.42 -3.54 -1.01
C ASN A 68 -13.92 -3.54 -1.33
N PHE A 69 -13.11 -3.01 -0.41
CA PHE A 69 -11.66 -3.05 -0.55
C PHE A 69 -11.09 -4.41 -0.11
N PRO A 70 -10.17 -5.02 -0.91
CA PRO A 70 -9.50 -6.27 -0.55
C PRO A 70 -8.61 -6.15 0.69
N TYR A 71 -8.26 -4.93 1.09
CA TYR A 71 -7.55 -4.59 2.31
C TYR A 71 -7.96 -3.20 2.77
N LYS A 72 -7.76 -2.96 4.06
CA LYS A 72 -8.29 -1.79 4.76
C LYS A 72 -7.20 -0.83 5.21
N GLN A 73 -5.94 -1.15 4.94
CA GLN A 73 -4.79 -0.33 5.33
C GLN A 73 -4.05 0.20 4.10
N PHE A 74 -3.93 1.52 4.05
CA PHE A 74 -3.31 2.29 3.00
C PHE A 74 -2.20 3.15 3.60
N ARG A 75 -1.26 3.59 2.77
CA ARG A 75 -0.15 4.43 3.19
C ARG A 75 -0.56 5.87 3.26
N THR A 76 -0.84 6.49 2.12
CA THR A 76 -1.12 7.92 2.05
C THR A 76 -2.44 8.18 1.34
N PHE A 77 -3.28 9.00 1.95
CA PHE A 77 -4.33 9.70 1.24
C PHE A 77 -3.84 11.08 0.82
N TYR A 78 -4.09 11.46 -0.43
CA TYR A 78 -3.64 12.71 -1.01
C TYR A 78 -4.77 13.44 -1.74
N MET A 79 -4.98 14.72 -1.42
CA MET A 79 -5.73 15.68 -2.22
C MET A 79 -4.90 16.96 -2.33
N ASP A 80 -5.01 17.68 -3.44
CA ASP A 80 -4.31 18.94 -3.67
C ASP A 80 -5.35 20.01 -3.98
N GLY A 81 -5.44 21.09 -3.21
CA GLY A 81 -6.35 22.21 -3.44
C GLY A 81 -7.75 22.08 -2.84
N ASN A 82 -8.08 20.96 -2.18
CA ASN A 82 -9.39 20.80 -1.55
C ASN A 82 -9.51 21.67 -0.27
N GLN A 83 -10.52 22.55 -0.24
CA GLN A 83 -10.77 23.50 0.86
C GLN A 83 -11.73 23.00 1.94
N VAL A 84 -12.39 21.87 1.68
CA VAL A 84 -13.56 21.40 2.44
C VAL A 84 -13.19 20.19 3.30
N ILE A 85 -12.43 19.25 2.73
CA ILE A 85 -12.01 18.01 3.37
C ILE A 85 -10.76 18.28 4.22
N GLN A 86 -10.95 18.40 5.53
CA GLN A 86 -9.85 18.59 6.48
C GLN A 86 -9.46 17.31 7.22
N THR A 87 -10.38 16.34 7.31
CA THR A 87 -10.14 15.04 7.93
C THR A 87 -10.96 13.95 7.22
N LEU A 88 -10.52 12.70 7.30
CA LEU A 88 -11.27 11.52 6.84
C LEU A 88 -11.88 10.72 7.99
N SER A 89 -11.67 11.16 9.23
CA SER A 89 -11.95 10.40 10.45
C SER A 89 -13.40 9.94 10.56
N ASP A 90 -14.32 10.62 9.88
CA ASP A 90 -15.75 10.36 9.92
C ASP A 90 -16.30 9.74 8.61
N MET A 91 -15.48 9.59 7.56
CA MET A 91 -15.95 9.30 6.19
C MET A 91 -15.87 7.82 5.76
N GLY A 92 -15.40 6.90 6.61
CA GLY A 92 -15.33 5.50 6.17
C GLY A 92 -14.88 4.56 7.26
N ASN A 93 -15.85 3.87 7.86
CA ASN A 93 -15.71 2.98 9.02
C ASN A 93 -14.71 1.81 8.90
N GLU A 94 -13.96 1.68 7.80
CA GLU A 94 -13.06 0.54 7.63
C GLU A 94 -11.73 0.85 6.94
N VAL A 95 -11.59 1.91 6.14
CA VAL A 95 -10.30 2.21 5.48
C VAL A 95 -9.45 3.14 6.33
N ASN A 96 -8.17 2.80 6.49
CA ASN A 96 -7.23 3.49 7.34
C ASN A 96 -6.01 3.93 6.52
N PHE A 97 -5.67 5.21 6.61
CA PHE A 97 -4.48 5.79 5.99
C PHE A 97 -3.45 6.11 7.08
N LYS A 98 -2.17 5.78 6.85
CA LYS A 98 -1.09 6.15 7.78
C LYS A 98 -0.76 7.64 7.71
N GLU A 99 -0.89 8.22 6.53
CA GLU A 99 -0.63 9.62 6.26
C GLU A 99 -1.83 10.22 5.54
N PHE A 100 -2.20 11.43 5.95
CA PHE A 100 -3.21 12.25 5.29
C PHE A 100 -2.55 13.55 4.85
N LYS A 101 -2.63 13.84 3.56
CA LYS A 101 -2.02 15.03 2.94
C LYS A 101 -3.09 15.75 2.12
N VAL A 102 -3.46 16.93 2.58
CA VAL A 102 -4.25 17.89 1.81
C VAL A 102 -3.37 19.10 1.64
N ASP A 103 -2.71 19.21 0.49
CA ASP A 103 -1.91 20.38 0.18
C ASP A 103 -2.86 21.50 -0.29
N ASN A 104 -2.61 22.75 0.14
CA ASN A 104 -3.39 23.93 -0.24
C ASN A 104 -4.88 23.98 0.20
N GLY A 105 -5.33 23.35 1.29
CA GLY A 105 -6.54 23.81 1.98
C GLY A 105 -6.18 25.01 2.89
N VAL A 106 -6.91 26.14 2.84
CA VAL A 106 -6.56 27.42 3.51
C VAL A 106 -5.99 27.25 4.92
#